data_AF-A0A7S2WNW5-F1
#
_entry.id   AF-A0A7S2WNW5-F1
#
_cell.length_a   1.000
_cell.length_b   1.000
_cell.length_c   1.000
_cell.angle_alpha   90.00
_cell.angle_beta   90.00
_cell.angle_gamma   90.00
#
_symmetry.space_group_name_H-M   'P 1'
#
loop_
_entity.id
_entity.type
_entity.pdbx_description
1 polymer ?
#
loop_
_entity_poly.entity_id
_entity_poly.type
_entity_poly.pdbx_seq_one_letter_code
_entity_poly.pdbx_strand_id
1 'polypeptide(L)'
;WIKENGFCLENIESKISTMPHAGQGAFATRFLSKGSMVIPSPLNQMLNRTDLATYRHEYICNDNEMEGVSVGDATGKQLILNYCFSHKDTSLLLCPSTYATLINHCGKKVTGSGTCDDRGPNAE
;
A
#
# COMPACT_ATOMS: atom_id res chain seq x y z
N TRP A 1 -30.91 12.72 5.13
CA TRP A 1 -30.00 11.98 6.03
C TRP A 1 -28.51 12.24 5.79
N ILE A 2 -27.81 11.64 4.79
CA ILE A 2 -26.33 11.85 4.63
C ILE A 2 -25.94 13.34 4.48
N LYS A 3 -26.73 14.16 3.78
CA LYS A 3 -26.44 15.59 3.65
C LYS A 3 -26.55 16.36 4.97
N GLU A 4 -27.35 15.86 5.92
CA GLU A 4 -27.65 16.55 7.19
C GLU A 4 -26.92 15.93 8.38
N ASN A 5 -26.54 14.64 8.29
CA ASN A 5 -25.97 13.84 9.38
C ASN A 5 -24.65 13.18 9.00
N GLY A 6 -24.24 13.28 7.72
CA GLY A 6 -22.99 12.68 7.25
C GLY A 6 -21.80 13.41 7.85
N PHE A 7 -20.84 12.63 8.35
CA PHE A 7 -19.57 13.13 8.82
C PHE A 7 -18.45 12.45 8.04
N CYS A 8 -17.50 13.23 7.53
CA CYS A 8 -16.32 12.65 6.89
C CYS A 8 -15.41 12.09 7.98
N LEU A 9 -15.18 10.78 7.98
CA LEU A 9 -14.29 10.12 8.93
C LEU A 9 -12.81 10.26 8.54
N GLU A 10 -12.52 10.81 7.36
CA GLU A 10 -11.16 11.07 6.89
C GLU A 10 -10.75 12.51 7.22
N ASN A 11 -9.67 12.64 7.99
CA ASN A 11 -9.08 13.95 8.30
C ASN A 11 -7.94 14.32 7.35
N ILE A 12 -7.74 13.52 6.31
CA ILE A 12 -6.65 13.67 5.36
C ILE A 12 -7.17 13.53 3.93
N GLU A 13 -6.44 14.14 3.01
CA GLU A 13 -6.64 14.01 1.57
C GLU A 13 -5.32 13.66 0.88
N SER A 14 -5.40 13.05 -0.30
CA SER A 14 -4.24 12.72 -1.13
C SER A 14 -3.85 13.92 -1.99
N LYS A 15 -2.60 14.36 -1.88
CA LYS A 15 -2.01 15.37 -2.80
C LYS A 15 -0.59 14.98 -3.18
N ILE A 16 -0.02 15.66 -4.18
CA ILE A 16 1.40 15.54 -4.52
C ILE A 16 2.23 15.88 -3.28
N SER A 17 3.13 14.96 -2.92
CA SER A 17 4.02 15.15 -1.78
C SER A 17 4.93 16.35 -2.00
N THR A 18 5.19 17.11 -0.93
CA THR A 18 6.21 18.17 -0.93
C THR A 18 7.63 17.60 -0.92
N MET A 19 7.79 16.30 -0.65
CA MET A 19 9.08 15.63 -0.73
C MET A 19 9.41 15.21 -2.17
N PRO A 20 10.59 15.57 -2.70
CA PRO A 20 11.01 15.16 -4.02
C PRO A 20 10.95 13.63 -4.20
N HIS A 21 10.34 13.19 -5.30
CA HIS A 21 10.20 11.78 -5.69
C HIS A 21 9.34 10.89 -4.78
N ALA A 22 8.60 11.45 -3.81
CA ALA A 22 7.72 10.67 -2.95
C ALA A 22 6.33 10.40 -3.55
N GLY A 23 6.01 10.98 -4.71
CA GLY A 23 4.73 10.79 -5.37
C GLY A 23 3.59 11.50 -4.65
N GLN A 24 2.63 10.75 -4.11
CA GLN A 24 1.49 11.26 -3.35
C GLN A 24 1.78 11.23 -1.84
N GLY A 25 1.11 12.06 -1.07
CA GLY A 25 1.20 12.10 0.39
C GLY A 25 -0.14 12.45 1.04
N ALA A 26 -0.25 12.20 2.34
CA ALA A 26 -1.40 12.55 3.16
C ALA A 26 -1.28 14.00 3.66
N PHE A 27 -2.30 14.81 3.39
CA PHE A 27 -2.38 16.19 3.86
C PHE A 27 -3.61 16.36 4.75
N ALA A 28 -3.46 16.99 5.90
CA ALA A 28 -4.58 17.23 6.80
C ALA A 28 -5.60 18.21 6.17
N THR A 29 -6.87 17.85 6.21
CA THR A 29 -7.99 18.71 5.74
C THR A 29 -8.51 19.64 6.82
N ARG A 30 -8.09 19.40 8.07
CA ARG A 30 -8.41 20.21 9.25
C ARG A 30 -7.26 20.17 10.26
N PHE A 31 -7.33 21.00 11.29
CA PHE A 31 -6.39 20.93 12.40
C PHE A 31 -6.51 19.60 13.16
N LEU A 32 -5.37 18.94 13.39
CA LEU A 32 -5.25 17.72 14.20
C LEU A 32 -4.34 18.02 15.38
N SER A 33 -4.88 17.96 16.61
CA SER A 33 -4.09 18.14 17.82
C SER A 33 -3.19 16.92 18.07
N LYS A 34 -2.07 17.12 18.76
CA LYS A 34 -1.18 16.02 19.14
C LYS A 34 -1.94 14.97 19.96
N GLY A 35 -1.80 13.70 19.59
CA GLY A 35 -2.51 12.58 20.22
C GLY A 35 -3.95 12.38 19.75
N SER A 36 -4.46 13.23 18.85
CA SER A 36 -5.75 12.99 18.22
C SER A 36 -5.68 11.89 17.16
N MET A 37 -6.83 11.28 16.87
CA MET A 37 -6.96 10.29 15.83
C MET A 37 -6.79 10.94 14.44
N VAL A 38 -5.83 10.44 13.66
CA VAL A 38 -5.60 10.93 12.28
C VAL A 38 -6.63 10.33 11.33
N ILE A 39 -6.74 9.01 11.24
CA ILE A 39 -7.69 8.33 10.37
C ILE A 39 -7.99 6.93 10.92
N PRO A 40 -9.26 6.47 10.93
CA PRO A 40 -9.56 5.05 11.14
C PRO A 40 -9.09 4.23 9.94
N SER A 41 -8.50 3.06 10.17
CA SER A 41 -8.01 2.19 9.10
C SER A 41 -8.68 0.82 9.19
N PRO A 42 -9.86 0.64 8.57
CA PRO A 42 -10.40 -0.69 8.32
C PRO A 42 -9.39 -1.50 7.47
N LEU A 43 -9.19 -2.76 7.86
CA LEU A 43 -8.20 -3.64 7.23
C LEU A 43 -8.92 -4.71 6.42
N ASN A 44 -8.65 -4.74 5.11
CA ASN A 44 -9.03 -5.84 4.24
C ASN A 44 -8.09 -7.02 4.52
N GLN A 45 -8.69 -8.19 4.74
CA GLN A 45 -7.95 -9.41 5.05
C GLN A 45 -7.71 -10.20 3.77
N MET A 46 -6.45 -10.54 3.49
CA MET A 46 -6.10 -11.52 2.47
C MET A 46 -5.43 -12.70 3.15
N LEU A 47 -6.02 -13.89 3.04
CA LEU A 47 -5.58 -15.07 3.80
C LEU A 47 -4.25 -15.64 3.28
N ASN A 48 -3.93 -15.38 2.02
CA ASN A 48 -2.75 -15.92 1.39
C ASN A 48 -1.91 -14.84 0.68
N ARG A 49 -0.75 -14.50 1.25
CA ARG A 49 0.17 -13.52 0.68
C ARG A 49 0.73 -13.92 -0.69
N THR A 50 0.67 -15.19 -1.10
CA THR A 50 1.11 -15.61 -2.44
C THR A 50 0.15 -15.20 -3.54
N ASP A 51 -1.09 -14.79 -3.20
CA ASP A 51 -2.06 -14.27 -4.17
C ASP A 51 -1.58 -12.95 -4.80
N LEU A 52 -0.63 -12.26 -4.14
CA LEU A 52 0.03 -11.07 -4.64
C LEU A 52 1.39 -11.36 -5.31
N ALA A 53 1.67 -12.63 -5.65
CA ALA A 53 2.79 -12.97 -6.52
C ALA A 53 2.46 -12.54 -7.96
N THR A 54 3.50 -12.11 -8.68
CA THR A 54 3.42 -11.84 -10.12
C THR A 54 3.99 -13.04 -10.86
N TYR A 55 3.28 -13.51 -11.87
CA TYR A 55 3.69 -14.65 -12.69
C TYR A 55 3.93 -14.20 -14.13
N ARG A 56 4.86 -14.87 -14.81
CA ARG A 56 5.04 -14.70 -16.25
C ARG A 56 4.02 -15.57 -16.98
N HIS A 57 3.25 -14.96 -17.87
CA HIS A 57 2.43 -15.71 -18.81
C HIS A 57 3.31 -16.14 -19.99
N GLU A 58 3.25 -17.42 -20.30
CA GLU A 58 3.87 -18.01 -21.47
C GLU A 58 2.76 -18.38 -22.45
N TYR A 59 2.82 -17.80 -23.65
CA TYR A 59 1.85 -18.05 -24.69
C TYR A 59 2.27 -19.29 -25.47
N ILE A 60 1.37 -20.27 -25.52
CA ILE A 60 1.55 -21.48 -26.31
C ILE A 60 0.90 -21.21 -27.67
N CYS A 61 1.73 -21.10 -28.71
CA CYS A 61 1.27 -20.84 -30.07
C CYS A 61 1.65 -22.02 -30.98
N ASN A 62 0.69 -22.51 -31.75
CA ASN A 62 0.89 -23.44 -32.85
C ASN A 62 0.46 -22.75 -34.16
N ASP A 63 1.31 -22.79 -35.18
CA ASP A 63 1.05 -22.18 -36.50
C ASP A 63 0.56 -20.71 -36.47
N ASN A 64 1.07 -19.92 -35.51
CA ASN A 64 0.67 -18.53 -35.23
C ASN A 64 -0.76 -18.34 -34.68
N GLU A 65 -1.46 -19.41 -34.32
CA GLU A 65 -2.70 -19.34 -33.55
C GLU A 65 -2.41 -19.54 -32.05
N MET A 66 -3.03 -18.72 -31.21
CA MET A 66 -2.90 -18.82 -29.76
C MET A 66 -3.75 -19.98 -29.25
N GLU A 67 -3.10 -21.05 -28.81
CA GLU A 67 -3.76 -22.29 -28.34
C GLU A 67 -3.99 -22.28 -26.83
N GLY A 68 -3.14 -21.56 -26.09
CA GLY A 68 -3.29 -21.44 -24.64
C GLY A 68 -2.32 -20.48 -23.98
N VAL A 69 -2.51 -20.32 -22.67
CA VAL A 69 -1.64 -19.55 -21.79
C VAL A 69 -1.22 -20.45 -20.64
N SER A 70 0.07 -20.72 -20.51
CA SER A 70 0.64 -21.34 -19.31
C SER A 70 1.09 -20.24 -18.33
N VAL A 71 0.95 -20.55 -17.04
CA VAL A 71 1.47 -19.71 -15.95
C VAL A 71 2.82 -20.30 -15.55
N GLY A 72 3.89 -19.57 -15.83
CA GLY A 72 5.25 -19.95 -15.44
C GLY A 72 5.54 -19.64 -13.97
N ASP A 73 6.81 -19.64 -13.60
CA ASP A 73 7.25 -19.35 -12.24
C ASP A 73 6.89 -17.93 -11.78
N ALA A 74 6.78 -17.76 -10.46
CA ALA A 74 6.63 -16.45 -9.84
C ALA A 74 7.85 -15.58 -10.14
N THR A 75 7.65 -14.48 -10.84
CA THR A 75 8.70 -13.54 -11.24
C THR A 75 8.86 -12.37 -10.29
N GLY A 76 7.88 -12.15 -9.41
CA GLY A 76 7.92 -11.02 -8.48
C GLY A 76 6.73 -10.97 -7.53
N LYS A 77 6.56 -9.80 -6.94
CA LYS A 77 5.53 -9.49 -5.95
C LYS A 77 4.88 -8.15 -6.28
N GLN A 78 3.58 -8.02 -6.06
CA GLN A 78 2.86 -6.76 -6.28
C GLN A 78 3.27 -5.70 -5.25
N LEU A 79 3.38 -4.45 -5.71
CA LEU A 79 3.82 -3.31 -4.89
C LEU A 79 2.91 -3.01 -3.68
N ILE A 80 1.64 -3.42 -3.75
CA ILE A 80 0.67 -3.20 -2.68
C ILE A 80 1.09 -3.87 -1.36
N LEU A 81 1.92 -4.92 -1.41
CA LEU A 81 2.48 -5.57 -0.22
C LEU A 81 3.24 -4.62 0.70
N ASN A 82 3.85 -3.57 0.16
CA ASN A 82 4.59 -2.58 0.96
C ASN A 82 3.67 -1.76 1.89
N TYR A 83 2.36 -1.79 1.63
CA TYR A 83 1.36 -1.01 2.34
C TYR A 83 0.41 -1.86 3.19
N CYS A 84 0.63 -3.18 3.24
CA CYS A 84 -0.14 -4.10 4.08
C CYS A 84 0.68 -4.51 5.31
N PHE A 85 -0.01 -4.82 6.41
CA PHE A 85 0.59 -5.38 7.62
C PHE A 85 0.59 -6.90 7.56
N SER A 86 1.66 -7.52 8.06
CA SER A 86 1.80 -8.98 8.12
C SER A 86 2.86 -9.36 9.15
N HIS A 87 2.92 -10.64 9.51
CA HIS A 87 4.00 -11.22 10.32
C HIS A 87 4.73 -12.27 9.48
N LYS A 88 6.03 -12.45 9.67
CA LYS A 88 6.83 -13.37 8.83
C LYS A 88 6.31 -14.81 8.84
N ASP A 89 5.75 -15.23 9.97
CA ASP A 89 5.26 -16.59 10.22
C ASP A 89 3.79 -16.81 9.80
N THR A 90 3.15 -15.82 9.17
CA THR A 90 1.77 -15.94 8.66
C THR A 90 1.68 -15.63 7.17
N SER A 91 0.70 -16.22 6.51
CA SER A 91 0.29 -15.87 5.16
C SER A 91 -0.74 -14.73 5.13
N LEU A 92 -1.27 -14.33 6.30
CA LEU A 92 -2.28 -13.28 6.42
C LEU A 92 -1.70 -11.89 6.11
N LEU A 93 -2.37 -11.16 5.23
CA LEU A 93 -2.14 -9.74 5.00
C LEU A 93 -3.34 -8.93 5.48
N LEU A 94 -3.05 -7.81 6.13
CA LEU A 94 -4.03 -6.82 6.57
C LEU A 94 -3.75 -5.51 5.83
N CYS A 95 -4.53 -5.23 4.80
CA CYS A 95 -4.31 -4.07 3.93
C CYS A 95 -5.29 -2.94 4.28
N PRO A 96 -4.81 -1.73 4.61
CA PRO A 96 -5.67 -0.56 4.79
C PRO A 96 -6.58 -0.30 3.58
N SER A 97 -7.85 -0.03 3.83
CA SER A 97 -8.81 0.40 2.79
C SER A 97 -8.95 1.92 2.64
N THR A 98 -8.21 2.68 3.45
CA THR A 98 -8.28 4.15 3.53
C THR A 98 -6.96 4.80 3.12
N TYR A 99 -6.91 6.14 3.11
CA TYR A 99 -5.69 6.91 2.86
C TYR A 99 -4.57 6.71 3.89
N ALA A 100 -4.74 5.81 4.87
CA ALA A 100 -3.66 5.39 5.76
C ALA A 100 -2.42 4.86 5.01
N THR A 101 -2.59 4.31 3.80
CA THR A 101 -1.46 3.89 2.95
C THR A 101 -0.51 5.04 2.58
N LEU A 102 -1.01 6.27 2.51
CA LEU A 102 -0.23 7.47 2.20
C LEU A 102 0.64 7.95 3.38
N ILE A 103 0.38 7.45 4.60
CA ILE A 103 1.10 7.83 5.82
C ILE A 103 2.46 7.08 5.92
N ASN A 104 2.66 6.03 5.12
CA ASN A 104 3.80 5.11 5.25
C ASN A 104 5.04 5.44 4.41
N HIS A 105 5.25 6.68 4.00
CA HIS A 105 6.43 7.03 3.21
C HIS A 105 7.67 7.32 4.07
N CYS A 106 8.38 6.26 4.44
CA CYS A 106 9.83 6.39 4.58
C CYS A 106 10.44 6.50 3.18
N GLY A 107 10.72 7.72 2.72
CA GLY A 107 11.52 7.97 1.52
C GLY A 107 12.99 8.15 1.92
N LYS A 108 13.90 7.29 1.46
CA LYS A 108 15.35 7.54 1.55
C LYS A 108 15.68 8.79 0.72
N LYS A 109 15.64 9.99 1.34
CA LYS A 109 16.34 11.23 0.91
C LYS A 109 16.10 12.37 1.91
N VAL A 110 16.86 12.41 3.02
CA VAL A 110 17.21 13.68 3.70
C VAL A 110 18.60 13.55 4.31
N THR A 111 19.58 14.26 3.73
CA THR A 111 20.82 14.62 4.43
C THR A 111 20.49 15.67 5.49
N GLY A 112 20.07 15.24 6.68
CA GLY A 112 19.67 16.13 7.78
C GLY A 112 18.60 15.53 8.69
N SER A 113 19.05 14.78 9.70
CA SER A 113 18.31 14.34 10.90
C SER A 113 16.88 13.80 10.73
N GLY A 114 16.73 12.71 9.99
CA GLY A 114 15.49 11.92 9.96
C GLY A 114 15.77 10.53 9.41
N THR A 115 16.67 9.78 10.06
CA THR A 115 17.01 8.41 9.63
C THR A 115 15.78 7.53 9.83
N CYS A 116 15.13 7.13 8.74
CA CYS A 116 14.51 5.82 8.77
C CYS A 116 15.61 4.80 9.00
N ASP A 117 15.35 3.80 9.83
CA ASP A 117 16.20 2.63 9.94
C ASP A 117 16.31 1.95 8.55
N ASP A 118 17.33 1.12 8.33
CA ASP A 118 17.46 0.33 7.09
C ASP A 118 16.30 -0.68 6.93
N ARG A 119 15.54 -0.85 8.02
CA ARG A 119 14.23 -1.49 8.06
C ARG A 119 13.16 -0.44 7.82
N GLY A 120 12.37 -0.62 6.75
CA GLY A 120 11.12 0.12 6.59
C GLY A 120 10.23 -0.04 7.84
N PRO A 121 9.23 0.84 8.06
CA PRO A 121 8.39 0.78 9.26
C PRO A 121 7.63 -0.56 9.43
N ASN A 122 7.57 -1.38 8.38
CA ASN A 122 7.00 -2.74 8.37
C ASN A 122 8.04 -3.85 8.08
N ALA A 123 9.34 -3.54 8.10
CA ALA A 123 10.40 -4.52 7.89
C ALA A 123 10.84 -5.11 9.23
N GLU A 124 10.63 -6.42 9.40
CA GLU A 124 11.41 -7.21 10.35
C GLU A 124 12.85 -7.37 9.86
#